data_AF-A0A8D5FQ16-F1
#
_entry.id   AF-A0A8D5FQ16-F1
#
_cell.length_a   1.000
_cell.length_b   1.000
_cell.length_c   1.000
_cell.angle_alpha   90.00
_cell.angle_beta   90.00
_cell.angle_gamma   90.00
#
_symmetry.space_group_name_H-M   'P 1'
#
loop_
_entity.id
_entity.type
_entity.pdbx_description
1 polymer ?
#
loop_
_entity_poly.entity_id
_entity_poly.type
_entity_poly.pdbx_seq_one_letter_code
_entity_poly.pdbx_strand_id
1 'polypeptide(L)'
;MVGIINSGFMVWGKAALNQHLFKVTSKDYPKWFYYYWTKHHLAVFQQIAADKAVTMGHIKRSHLKEALCAVPDFNLETVDIIAELVAKQITARLESSSLSQLRDTLLPKLLSGEISVKAAESAIQEVA
;
A
#
# COMPACT_ATOMS: atom_id res chain seq x y z
N MET A 1 13.69 -7.44 16.88
CA MET A 1 12.55 -7.55 15.95
C MET A 1 13.10 -7.34 14.56
N VAL A 2 13.16 -8.38 13.73
CA VAL A 2 13.66 -8.27 12.34
C VAL A 2 12.70 -7.35 11.59
N GLY A 3 13.20 -6.28 10.96
CA GLY A 3 12.38 -5.39 10.14
C GLY A 3 11.66 -6.19 9.06
N ILE A 4 10.32 -6.16 9.06
CA ILE A 4 9.52 -6.91 8.08
C ILE A 4 9.61 -6.18 6.74
N ILE A 5 10.25 -6.82 5.75
CA ILE A 5 10.20 -6.34 4.37
C ILE A 5 8.82 -6.63 3.81
N ASN A 6 8.17 -5.59 3.29
CA ASN A 6 6.84 -5.66 2.69
C ASN A 6 6.83 -4.94 1.34
N SER A 7 5.88 -5.32 0.48
CA SER A 7 5.58 -4.64 -0.79
C SER A 7 4.17 -4.07 -0.76
N GLY A 8 4.00 -2.83 -1.20
CA GLY A 8 2.70 -2.16 -1.25
C GLY A 8 2.64 -1.11 -2.35
N PHE A 9 1.41 -0.66 -2.65
CA PHE A 9 1.22 0.48 -3.54
C PHE A 9 1.43 1.78 -2.77
N MET A 10 2.24 2.67 -3.33
CA MET A 10 2.38 4.02 -2.79
C MET A 10 1.16 4.84 -3.16
N VAL A 11 0.36 5.18 -2.15
CA VAL A 11 -0.88 5.96 -2.25
C VAL A 11 -0.71 7.41 -1.81
N TRP A 12 0.39 7.71 -1.14
CA TRP A 12 0.78 9.06 -0.77
C TRP A 12 1.41 9.75 -1.98
N GLY A 13 1.09 11.03 -2.20
CA GLY A 13 1.49 11.79 -3.40
C GLY A 13 3.01 11.98 -3.55
N LYS A 14 3.46 13.23 -3.72
CA LYS A 14 4.91 13.51 -3.76
C LYS A 14 5.51 13.25 -2.38
N ALA A 15 6.50 12.37 -2.31
CA ALA A 15 7.18 11.99 -1.06
C ALA A 15 8.69 11.79 -1.29
N ALA A 16 9.49 12.05 -0.26
CA ALA A 16 10.89 11.70 -0.22
C ALA A 16 11.07 10.22 0.15
N LEU A 17 11.99 9.52 -0.53
CA LEU A 17 12.24 8.10 -0.33
C LEU A 17 13.37 7.91 0.70
N ASN A 18 13.12 7.16 1.77
CA ASN A 18 14.15 6.77 2.73
C ASN A 18 15.06 5.65 2.17
N GLN A 19 16.27 5.48 2.71
CA GLN A 19 17.26 4.46 2.32
C GLN A 19 16.78 3.00 2.46
N HIS A 20 15.75 2.77 3.27
CA HIS A 20 15.15 1.45 3.50
C HIS A 20 13.99 1.15 2.53
N LEU A 21 13.68 2.08 1.61
CA LEU A 21 12.60 1.94 0.65
C LEU A 21 13.18 1.85 -0.76
N PHE A 22 12.60 0.98 -1.57
CA PHE A 22 12.87 0.89 -2.99
C PHE A 22 11.61 1.26 -3.77
N LYS A 23 11.73 2.24 -4.67
CA LYS A 23 10.68 2.58 -5.62
C LYS A 23 10.87 1.72 -6.87
N VAL A 24 9.94 0.80 -7.10
CA VAL A 24 9.90 -0.06 -8.30
C VAL A 24 8.88 0.52 -9.26
N THR A 25 9.31 0.85 -10.49
CA THR A 25 8.47 1.38 -11.56
C THR A 25 8.93 0.85 -12.89
N SER A 26 8.00 0.66 -13.83
CA SER A 26 8.29 0.32 -15.22
C SER A 26 7.55 1.27 -16.16
N LYS A 27 8.12 1.55 -17.33
CA LYS A 27 7.46 2.25 -18.44
C LYS A 27 6.83 1.28 -19.44
N ASP A 28 7.38 0.07 -19.52
CA ASP A 28 7.04 -0.91 -20.55
C ASP A 28 6.01 -1.95 -20.06
N TYR A 29 5.86 -2.09 -18.74
CA TYR A 29 4.98 -3.09 -18.13
C TYR A 29 3.93 -2.47 -17.21
N PRO A 30 2.70 -3.02 -17.17
CA PRO A 30 1.63 -2.49 -16.35
C PRO A 30 1.93 -2.65 -14.86
N LYS A 31 1.36 -1.75 -14.05
CA LYS A 31 1.63 -1.65 -12.60
C LYS A 31 1.36 -2.95 -11.85
N TRP A 32 0.27 -3.63 -12.18
CA TRP A 32 -0.09 -4.87 -11.54
C TRP A 32 0.98 -5.95 -11.77
N PHE A 33 1.58 -6.01 -12.96
CA PHE A 33 2.51 -7.06 -13.35
C PHE A 33 3.78 -7.04 -12.50
N TYR A 34 4.51 -5.91 -12.49
CA TYR A 34 5.73 -5.82 -11.68
C TYR A 34 5.43 -5.81 -10.18
N TYR A 35 4.24 -5.39 -9.75
CA TYR A 35 3.81 -5.50 -8.35
C TYR A 35 3.70 -6.97 -7.91
N TYR A 36 2.99 -7.80 -8.67
CA TYR A 36 2.81 -9.21 -8.32
C TYR A 36 4.13 -10.00 -8.40
N TRP A 37 5.01 -9.69 -9.34
CA TRP A 37 6.37 -10.25 -9.37
C TRP A 37 7.21 -9.81 -8.16
N THR A 38 7.13 -8.54 -7.76
CA THR A 38 7.81 -8.06 -6.54
C THR A 38 7.28 -8.79 -5.30
N LYS A 39 5.96 -9.03 -5.25
CA LYS A 39 5.32 -9.79 -4.17
C LYS A 39 5.73 -11.27 -4.18
N HIS A 40 5.86 -11.88 -5.36
CA HIS A 40 6.36 -13.25 -5.51
C HIS A 40 7.76 -13.41 -4.93
N HIS A 41 8.67 -12.45 -5.21
CA HIS A 41 10.04 -12.46 -4.71
C HIS A 41 10.18 -12.01 -3.24
N LEU A 42 9.09 -11.58 -2.60
CA LEU A 42 9.12 -11.05 -1.24
C LEU A 42 9.65 -12.05 -0.21
N ALA A 43 9.29 -13.33 -0.36
CA ALA A 43 9.77 -14.39 0.52
C ALA A 43 11.31 -14.52 0.47
N VAL A 44 11.88 -14.45 -0.73
CA VAL A 44 13.34 -14.48 -0.94
C VAL A 44 13.99 -13.22 -0.33
N PHE A 45 13.39 -12.04 -0.52
CA PHE A 45 13.90 -10.82 0.09
C PHE A 45 13.89 -10.86 1.62
N GLN A 46 12.84 -11.43 2.21
CA GLN A 46 12.75 -11.62 3.67
C GLN A 46 13.82 -12.59 4.18
N GLN A 47 14.09 -13.69 3.47
CA GLN A 47 15.17 -14.63 3.80
C GLN A 47 16.54 -13.95 3.75
N ILE A 48 16.86 -13.26 2.65
CA ILE A 48 18.11 -12.52 2.49
C ILE A 48 18.30 -11.47 3.61
N ALA A 49 17.21 -10.85 4.05
CA ALA A 49 17.25 -9.87 5.12
C ALA A 49 17.45 -10.51 6.51
N ALA A 50 16.91 -11.71 6.73
CA ALA A 50 17.08 -12.48 7.96
C ALA A 50 18.51 -13.02 8.09
N ASP A 51 19.10 -13.52 7.00
CA ASP A 51 20.44 -14.14 6.97
C ASP A 51 21.56 -13.16 7.35
N LYS A 52 21.33 -11.86 7.17
CA LYS A 52 22.35 -10.84 7.45
C LYS A 52 22.56 -10.51 8.93
N ALA A 53 21.83 -11.17 9.84
CA ALA A 53 21.99 -11.08 11.30
C ALA A 53 22.11 -9.63 11.88
N VAL A 54 21.58 -8.64 11.16
CA VAL A 54 21.55 -7.23 11.59
C VAL A 54 20.16 -6.90 12.13
N THR A 55 20.11 -6.01 13.12
CA THR A 55 18.88 -5.62 13.82
C THR A 55 17.78 -5.10 12.87
N MET A 56 18.19 -4.52 11.72
CA MET A 56 17.30 -4.14 10.62
C MET A 56 17.73 -4.84 9.33
N GLY A 57 17.10 -5.98 9.02
CA GLY A 57 17.32 -6.71 7.79
C GLY A 57 17.21 -5.80 6.56
N HIS A 58 18.13 -5.94 5.61
CA HIS A 58 18.21 -5.07 4.44
C HIS A 58 18.57 -5.84 3.17
N ILE A 59 17.90 -5.50 2.07
CA ILE A 59 18.25 -5.98 0.73
C ILE A 59 19.04 -4.90 -0.03
N LYS A 60 19.90 -5.33 -0.96
CA LYS A 60 20.66 -4.44 -1.85
C LYS A 60 19.92 -4.32 -3.17
N ARG A 61 20.24 -3.28 -3.96
CA ARG A 61 19.74 -3.13 -5.34
C ARG A 61 20.13 -4.31 -6.24
N SER A 62 21.23 -5.01 -5.95
CA SER A 62 21.63 -6.22 -6.68
C SER A 62 20.58 -7.32 -6.58
N HIS A 63 20.00 -7.53 -5.39
CA HIS A 63 18.96 -8.56 -5.19
C HIS A 63 17.70 -8.26 -6.01
N LEU A 64 17.38 -6.98 -6.26
CA LEU A 64 16.29 -6.60 -7.17
C LEU A 64 16.61 -6.91 -8.64
N LYS A 65 17.89 -6.88 -9.03
CA LYS A 65 18.32 -7.25 -10.39
C LYS A 65 18.32 -8.77 -10.60
N GLU A 66 18.60 -9.53 -9.54
CA GLU A 66 18.58 -10.99 -9.53
C GLU A 66 17.13 -11.55 -9.54
N ALA A 67 16.15 -10.74 -9.12
CA ALA A 67 14.73 -11.08 -9.12
C ALA A 67 14.12 -11.01 -10.53
N LEU A 68 14.38 -12.04 -11.34
CA LEU A 68 13.88 -12.14 -12.72
C LEU A 68 12.37 -12.41 -12.78
N CYS A 69 11.74 -12.01 -13.88
CA CYS A 69 10.33 -12.27 -14.17
C CYS A 69 10.17 -12.92 -15.53
N ALA A 70 9.19 -13.83 -15.64
CA ALA A 70 8.78 -14.37 -16.93
C ALA A 70 7.80 -13.39 -17.59
N VAL A 71 8.21 -12.86 -18.74
CA VAL A 71 7.38 -11.97 -19.56
C VAL A 71 6.75 -12.80 -20.66
N PRO A 72 5.42 -12.85 -20.77
CA PRO A 72 4.77 -13.56 -21.85
C PRO A 72 4.85 -12.77 -23.17
N ASP A 73 4.74 -13.48 -24.30
CA ASP A 73 4.85 -12.87 -25.63
C ASP A 73 3.62 -12.06 -26.07
N PHE A 74 2.52 -12.14 -25.33
CA PHE A 74 1.31 -11.37 -25.62
C PHE A 74 1.31 -9.99 -24.95
N ASN A 75 0.54 -9.06 -25.50
CA ASN A 75 0.42 -7.73 -24.91
C ASN A 75 -0.31 -7.77 -23.56
N LEU A 76 0.42 -7.53 -22.48
CA LEU A 76 -0.10 -7.49 -21.10
C LEU A 76 -1.13 -6.39 -20.86
N GLU A 77 -1.16 -5.34 -21.69
CA GLU A 77 -2.20 -4.30 -21.63
C GLU A 77 -3.58 -4.83 -21.99
N THR A 78 -3.68 -5.95 -22.72
CA THR A 78 -4.98 -6.57 -23.03
C THR A 78 -5.66 -7.20 -21.81
N VAL A 79 -4.94 -7.31 -20.68
CA VAL A 79 -5.43 -7.89 -19.42
C VAL A 79 -5.89 -6.79 -18.47
N ASP A 80 -6.88 -6.01 -18.91
CA ASP A 80 -7.40 -4.86 -18.16
C ASP A 80 -8.06 -5.23 -16.83
N ILE A 81 -8.69 -6.40 -16.75
CA ILE A 81 -9.43 -6.87 -15.57
C ILE A 81 -8.55 -6.85 -14.32
N ILE A 82 -7.28 -7.26 -14.43
CA ILE A 82 -6.36 -7.28 -13.28
C ILE A 82 -6.02 -5.84 -12.85
N ALA A 83 -5.82 -4.94 -13.81
CA ALA A 83 -5.54 -3.54 -13.53
C ALA A 83 -6.72 -2.88 -12.77
N GLU A 84 -7.94 -3.13 -13.22
CA GLU A 84 -9.16 -2.62 -12.58
C GLU A 84 -9.35 -3.18 -11.15
N LEU A 85 -9.13 -4.48 -10.96
CA LEU A 85 -9.23 -5.10 -9.63
C LEU A 85 -8.19 -4.53 -8.66
N VAL A 86 -6.95 -4.32 -9.13
CA VAL A 86 -5.91 -3.68 -8.34
C VAL A 86 -6.29 -2.23 -7.99
N ALA A 87 -6.84 -1.47 -8.94
CA ALA A 87 -7.32 -0.12 -8.68
C ALA A 87 -8.42 -0.08 -7.62
N LYS A 88 -9.45 -0.95 -7.73
CA LYS A 88 -10.52 -1.09 -6.72
C LYS A 88 -9.96 -1.45 -5.35
N GLN A 89 -8.97 -2.35 -5.30
CA GLN A 89 -8.32 -2.73 -4.06
C GLN A 89 -7.58 -1.55 -3.40
N ILE A 90 -6.93 -0.69 -4.20
CA ILE A 90 -6.26 0.51 -3.71
C ILE A 90 -7.29 1.51 -3.15
N THR A 91 -8.38 1.77 -3.88
CA THR A 91 -9.45 2.67 -3.44
C THR A 91 -10.07 2.21 -2.13
N ALA A 92 -10.44 0.93 -2.02
CA ALA A 92 -11.03 0.38 -0.80
C ALA A 92 -10.09 0.52 0.42
N ARG A 93 -8.77 0.38 0.23
CA ARG A 93 -7.79 0.61 1.31
C ARG A 93 -7.72 2.07 1.72
N LEU A 94 -7.78 2.99 0.77
CA LEU A 94 -7.77 4.43 1.04
C LEU A 94 -9.02 4.85 1.83
N GLU A 95 -10.19 4.38 1.40
CA GLU A 95 -11.47 4.60 2.09
C GLU A 95 -11.45 4.03 3.50
N SER A 96 -11.01 2.77 3.66
CA SER A 96 -10.88 2.13 4.97
C SER A 96 -9.95 2.89 5.92
N SER A 97 -8.82 3.42 5.41
CA SER A 97 -7.91 4.27 6.17
C SER A 97 -8.58 5.58 6.59
N SER A 98 -9.29 6.25 5.69
CA SER A 98 -10.02 7.49 5.98
C SER A 98 -11.12 7.27 7.01
N LEU A 99 -11.90 6.19 6.89
CA LEU A 99 -12.94 5.82 7.85
C LEU A 99 -12.36 5.50 9.23
N SER A 100 -11.20 4.85 9.28
CA SER A 100 -10.51 4.57 10.54
C SER A 100 -10.05 5.85 11.23
N GLN A 101 -9.47 6.79 10.48
CA GLN A 101 -9.09 8.11 11.00
C GLN A 101 -10.29 8.92 11.48
N LEU A 102 -11.39 8.89 10.73
CA LEU A 102 -12.64 9.54 11.11
C LEU A 102 -13.19 8.95 12.41
N ARG A 103 -13.24 7.61 12.52
CA ARG A 103 -13.65 6.91 13.75
C ARG A 103 -12.80 7.32 14.93
N ASP A 104 -11.47 7.26 14.78
CA ASP A 104 -10.54 7.56 15.88
C ASP A 104 -10.59 9.04 16.30
N THR A 105 -10.99 9.92 15.39
CA THR A 105 -11.21 11.34 15.67
C THR A 105 -12.55 11.61 16.37
N LEU A 106 -13.63 10.95 15.93
CA LEU A 106 -14.98 11.21 16.43
C LEU A 106 -15.28 10.47 17.74
N LEU A 107 -14.83 9.22 17.87
CA LEU A 107 -15.18 8.36 19.00
C LEU A 107 -14.81 8.98 20.36
N PRO A 108 -13.60 9.54 20.57
CA PRO A 108 -13.26 10.18 21.84
C PRO A 108 -14.16 11.38 22.16
N LYS A 109 -14.50 12.19 21.15
CA LYS A 109 -15.34 13.39 21.31
C LYS A 109 -16.80 13.04 21.59
N LEU A 110 -17.30 11.95 21.01
CA LEU A 110 -18.63 11.41 21.30
C LEU A 110 -18.70 10.89 22.74
N LEU A 111 -17.65 10.19 23.19
CA LEU A 111 -17.57 9.63 24.54
C LEU A 111 -17.36 10.71 25.62
N SER A 112 -16.62 11.78 25.32
CA SER A 112 -16.46 12.91 26.23
C SER A 112 -17.70 13.81 26.32
N GLY A 113 -18.65 13.65 25.38
CA GLY A 113 -19.83 14.49 25.28
C GLY A 113 -19.57 15.87 24.65
N GLU A 114 -18.36 16.13 24.14
CA GLU A 114 -18.03 17.34 23.37
C GLU A 114 -18.90 17.49 22.12
N ILE A 115 -19.28 16.37 21.51
CA ILE A 115 -20.19 16.32 20.38
C ILE A 115 -21.39 15.42 20.70
N SER A 116 -22.58 15.88 20.33
CA SER A 116 -23.85 15.16 20.56
C SER A 116 -24.48 14.78 19.22
N VAL A 117 -24.90 13.52 19.10
CA VAL A 117 -25.57 13.00 17.89
C VAL A 117 -26.87 13.75 17.63
N LYS A 118 -27.67 14.03 18.67
CA LYS A 118 -28.93 14.77 18.55
C LYS A 118 -28.75 16.19 18.01
N ALA A 119 -27.71 16.88 18.48
CA ALA A 119 -27.41 18.24 18.03
C ALA A 119 -26.98 18.26 16.55
N ALA A 120 -26.20 17.25 16.12
CA ALA A 120 -25.82 17.10 14.71
C ALA A 120 -27.04 16.76 13.82
N GLU A 121 -27.95 15.89 14.28
CA GLU A 121 -29.18 15.54 13.55
C GLU A 121 -30.08 16.76 13.33
N SER A 122 -30.28 17.62 14.35
CA SER A 122 -31.05 18.85 14.22
C SER A 122 -30.40 19.84 13.24
N ALA A 123 -29.07 19.99 13.27
CA ALA A 123 -28.36 20.89 12.36
C ALA A 123 -28.44 20.45 10.88
N ILE A 124 -28.51 19.14 10.60
CA ILE A 124 -28.66 18.62 9.24
C ILE A 124 -30.08 18.92 8.71
N GLN A 125 -31.10 18.86 9.57
CA GLN A 125 -32.50 19.14 9.20
C GLN A 125 -32.79 20.62 8.94
N GLU A 126 -32.02 21.54 9.52
CA GLU A 126 -32.16 22.98 9.26
C GLU A 126 -31.50 23.45 7.96
N VAL A 127 -30.60 22.64 7.40
CA VAL A 127 -29.83 22.97 6.18
C VAL A 127 -30.40 22.28 4.92
N ALA A 128 -31.30 21.32 5.10
CA ALA A 128 -32.02 20.61 4.02
C ALA A 128 -33.39 21.24 3.75
#